data_AF-A0A559RYI0-F1
#
_entry.id   AF-A0A559RYI0-F1
#
_cell.length_a   1.000
_cell.length_b   1.000
_cell.length_c   1.000
_cell.angle_alpha   90.00
_cell.angle_beta   90.00
_cell.angle_gamma   90.00
#
_symmetry.space_group_name_H-M   'P 1'
#
loop_
_entity.id
_entity.type
_entity.pdbx_description
1 polymer ?
#
loop_
_entity_poly.entity_id
_entity_poly.type
_entity_poly.pdbx_seq_one_letter_code
_entity_poly.pdbx_strand_id
1 'polypeptide(L)'
;MKKQILLLVILFSLNGTFGQDKMKVKFSNGEVMIGEFEIKRFYQQNTHLIYKKNKMKYDLDFINNVIVINGKDSTKFHVISTKKYKKSKKIIKRLGVKKLTGENIELFYVPTTIHSFGFGFGFGGMMNTVASESSEAFLKRTNDKIAYNMGYLFGVGQRGIKKRVREYFTDCPKLIALVNKNKIRKKNTFAIADYYEKNCGDK
;
A
#
# COMPACT_ATOMS: atom_id res chain seq x y z
N MET A 1 -43.83 42.24 5.89
CA MET A 1 -43.17 41.60 7.06
C MET A 1 -43.31 40.10 6.87
N LYS A 2 -42.33 39.38 6.30
CA LYS A 2 -41.00 39.02 6.84
C LYS A 2 -41.11 38.41 8.24
N LYS A 3 -40.71 37.14 8.37
CA LYS A 3 -40.27 36.39 9.58
C LYS A 3 -41.05 35.11 9.96
N GLN A 4 -41.42 34.24 9.02
CA GLN A 4 -41.74 32.83 9.37
C GLN A 4 -41.12 31.76 8.44
N ILE A 5 -40.12 32.11 7.63
CA ILE A 5 -39.29 31.15 6.87
C ILE A 5 -37.93 30.98 7.55
N LEU A 6 -37.91 30.77 8.86
CA LEU A 6 -36.65 30.64 9.63
C LEU A 6 -36.65 29.49 10.65
N LEU A 7 -37.55 28.52 10.53
CA LEU A 7 -37.71 27.46 11.55
C LEU A 7 -37.51 26.02 11.08
N LEU A 8 -37.01 25.77 9.86
CA LEU A 8 -36.76 24.39 9.41
C LEU A 8 -35.48 24.19 8.59
N VAL A 9 -34.52 25.11 8.72
CA VAL A 9 -33.14 24.93 8.22
C VAL A 9 -32.25 24.24 9.28
N ILE A 10 -32.78 23.99 10.50
CA ILE A 10 -32.06 23.37 11.63
C ILE A 10 -31.98 21.83 11.53
N LEU A 11 -32.67 21.19 10.58
CA LEU A 11 -32.63 19.72 10.42
C LEU A 11 -31.54 19.20 9.47
N PHE A 12 -30.72 20.09 8.89
CA PHE A 12 -29.57 19.69 8.05
C PHE A 12 -28.23 19.66 8.81
N SER A 13 -28.22 19.73 10.14
CA SER A 13 -27.04 19.41 10.96
C SER A 13 -26.93 17.91 11.28
N LEU A 14 -27.35 17.04 10.35
CA LEU A 14 -26.75 15.72 10.25
C LEU A 14 -25.35 15.93 9.69
N ASN A 15 -24.45 16.36 10.59
CA ASN A 15 -23.02 16.22 10.43
C ASN A 15 -22.76 14.73 10.25
N GLY A 16 -22.85 14.27 9.00
CA GLY A 16 -22.35 12.97 8.61
C GLY A 16 -20.91 12.92 9.10
N THR A 17 -20.66 12.06 10.08
CA THR A 17 -19.31 11.70 10.53
C THR A 17 -18.66 10.92 9.40
N PHE A 18 -18.32 11.62 8.32
CA PHE A 18 -17.62 11.09 7.18
C PHE A 18 -16.14 10.95 7.54
N GLY A 19 -15.63 9.72 7.49
CA GLY A 19 -14.19 9.42 7.51
C GLY A 19 -13.67 8.69 8.75
N GLN A 20 -14.43 7.75 9.33
CA GLN A 20 -13.95 6.89 10.42
C GLN A 20 -13.92 5.43 9.97
N ASP A 21 -12.71 4.91 9.74
CA ASP A 21 -12.54 3.50 9.41
C ASP A 21 -12.40 2.70 10.71
N LYS A 22 -13.34 1.79 10.94
CA LYS A 22 -13.20 0.76 11.96
C LYS A 22 -12.09 -0.18 11.52
N MET A 23 -11.11 -0.43 12.38
CA MET A 23 -9.98 -1.32 12.07
C MET A 23 -9.86 -2.44 13.10
N LYS A 24 -9.39 -3.58 12.64
CA LYS A 24 -8.88 -4.68 13.47
C LYS A 24 -7.37 -4.75 13.30
N VAL A 25 -6.63 -4.44 14.36
CA VAL A 25 -5.18 -4.41 14.40
C VAL A 25 -4.69 -5.65 15.14
N LYS A 26 -3.87 -6.48 14.48
CA LYS A 26 -3.16 -7.59 15.13
C LYS A 26 -1.72 -7.17 15.39
N PHE A 27 -1.33 -7.14 16.66
CA PHE A 27 0.00 -6.78 17.11
C PHE A 27 0.98 -7.97 16.98
N SER A 28 2.28 -7.68 17.08
CA SER A 28 3.36 -8.65 16.99
C SER A 28 3.39 -9.65 18.14
N ASN A 29 2.91 -9.25 19.32
CA ASN A 29 2.68 -10.14 20.48
C ASN A 29 1.45 -11.06 20.34
N GLY A 30 0.67 -10.94 19.25
CA GLY A 30 -0.54 -11.72 19.01
C GLY A 30 -1.83 -11.05 19.50
N GLU A 31 -1.75 -9.98 20.28
CA GLU A 31 -2.90 -9.19 20.74
C GLU A 31 -3.68 -8.64 19.55
N VAL A 32 -5.01 -8.54 19.72
CA VAL A 32 -5.92 -8.02 18.71
C VAL A 32 -6.74 -6.90 19.31
N MET A 33 -6.67 -5.71 18.71
CA MET A 33 -7.48 -4.56 19.08
C MET A 33 -8.43 -4.20 17.95
N ILE A 34 -9.68 -3.93 18.31
CA ILE A 34 -10.73 -3.50 17.38
C ILE A 34 -11.23 -2.13 17.81
N GLY A 35 -11.30 -1.19 16.88
CA GLY A 35 -11.82 0.14 17.17
C GLY A 35 -11.56 1.12 16.03
N GLU A 36 -11.75 2.40 16.30
CA GLU A 36 -11.46 3.46 15.33
C GLU A 36 -9.99 3.84 15.38
N PHE A 37 -9.32 3.71 14.24
CA PHE A 37 -7.93 4.10 14.08
C PHE A 37 -7.78 5.10 12.94
N GLU A 38 -6.77 5.94 13.04
CA GLU A 38 -6.29 6.74 11.92
C GLU A 38 -4.89 6.28 11.54
N ILE A 39 -4.67 6.04 10.24
CA ILE A 39 -3.33 5.74 9.73
C ILE A 39 -2.67 7.04 9.28
N LYS A 40 -1.72 7.54 10.08
CA LYS A 40 -0.97 8.73 9.72
C LYS A 40 0.19 8.37 8.79
N ARG A 41 0.44 9.25 7.82
CA ARG A 41 1.56 9.15 6.88
C ARG A 41 1.61 7.82 6.12
N PHE A 42 0.45 7.25 5.79
CA PHE A 42 0.28 5.92 5.17
C PHE A 42 1.29 5.60 4.05
N TYR A 43 1.62 6.61 3.24
CA TYR A 43 2.48 6.52 2.06
C TYR A 43 3.97 6.81 2.33
N GLN A 44 4.36 7.13 3.56
CA GLN A 44 5.71 7.59 3.93
C GLN A 44 6.43 6.57 4.82
N GLN A 45 7.63 6.92 5.28
CA GLN A 45 8.52 6.02 6.02
C GLN A 45 8.17 5.91 7.52
N ASN A 46 7.37 6.84 8.04
CA ASN A 46 7.03 6.95 9.46
C ASN A 46 5.52 6.73 9.65
N THR A 47 4.97 5.76 8.91
CA THR A 47 3.58 5.34 9.05
C THR A 47 3.37 4.83 10.47
N HIS A 48 2.30 5.29 11.12
CA HIS A 48 1.88 4.82 12.43
C HIS A 48 0.36 4.86 12.52
N LEU A 49 -0.19 4.05 13.42
CA LEU A 49 -1.62 4.03 13.73
C LEU A 49 -1.89 4.88 14.96
N ILE A 50 -2.98 5.63 14.95
CA ILE A 50 -3.46 6.40 16.11
C ILE A 50 -4.81 5.83 16.52
N TYR A 51 -4.91 5.26 17.71
CA TYR A 51 -6.19 4.83 18.26
C TYR A 51 -6.99 6.04 18.73
N LYS A 52 -8.17 6.26 18.15
CA LYS A 52 -8.90 7.53 18.32
C LYS A 52 -9.40 7.77 19.73
N LYS A 53 -9.77 6.69 20.45
CA LYS A 53 -10.36 6.74 21.80
C LYS A 53 -9.46 7.45 22.81
N ASN A 54 -8.17 7.17 22.80
CA ASN A 54 -7.20 7.71 23.77
C ASN A 54 -5.94 8.31 23.13
N LYS A 55 -5.93 8.46 21.80
CA LYS A 55 -4.82 9.02 21.00
C LYS A 55 -3.49 8.25 21.13
N MET A 56 -3.50 7.00 21.61
CA MET A 56 -2.30 6.17 21.64
C MET A 56 -1.78 5.92 20.22
N LYS A 57 -0.46 6.06 20.06
CA LYS A 57 0.24 5.86 18.79
C LYS A 57 0.92 4.50 18.78
N TYR A 58 0.82 3.81 17.65
CA TYR A 58 1.44 2.51 17.45
C TYR A 58 2.30 2.53 16.19
N ASP A 59 3.60 2.31 16.36
CA ASP A 59 4.51 2.13 15.26
C ASP A 59 4.27 0.79 14.57
N LEU A 60 4.54 0.74 13.26
CA LEU A 60 4.43 -0.51 12.49
C LEU A 60 5.38 -1.60 13.01
N ASP A 61 6.36 -1.25 13.85
CA ASP A 61 7.25 -2.24 14.46
C ASP A 61 6.53 -3.23 15.37
N PHE A 62 5.41 -2.82 15.97
CA PHE A 62 4.62 -3.62 16.88
C PHE A 62 3.39 -4.26 16.23
N ILE A 63 3.20 -4.08 14.91
CA ILE A 63 1.99 -4.47 14.19
C ILE A 63 2.33 -5.57 13.18
N ASN A 64 1.53 -6.63 13.17
CA ASN A 64 1.61 -7.69 12.16
C ASN A 64 0.74 -7.38 10.94
N ASN A 65 -0.54 -7.07 11.16
CA ASN A 65 -1.47 -6.71 10.11
C ASN A 65 -2.61 -5.83 10.62
N VAL A 66 -3.22 -5.10 9.69
CA VAL A 66 -4.35 -4.19 9.91
C VAL A 66 -5.45 -4.59 8.93
N ILE A 67 -6.65 -4.81 9.42
CA ILE A 67 -7.84 -5.00 8.58
C ILE A 67 -8.67 -3.73 8.70
N VAL A 68 -8.76 -2.98 7.59
CA VAL A 68 -9.61 -1.79 7.48
C VAL A 68 -11.00 -2.25 7.04
N ILE A 69 -12.03 -1.88 7.80
CA ILE A 69 -13.42 -2.29 7.56
C ILE A 69 -14.19 -1.06 7.07
N ASN A 70 -14.76 -1.16 5.86
CA ASN A 70 -15.59 -0.12 5.25
C ASN A 70 -16.95 -0.72 4.88
N GLY A 71 -17.94 -0.54 5.74
CA GLY A 71 -19.26 -1.16 5.60
C GLY A 71 -19.16 -2.69 5.60
N LYS A 72 -19.52 -3.32 4.48
CA LYS A 72 -19.45 -4.78 4.28
C LYS A 72 -18.08 -5.25 3.78
N ASP A 73 -17.27 -4.34 3.26
CA ASP A 73 -15.98 -4.67 2.68
C ASP A 73 -14.87 -4.58 3.73
N SER A 74 -13.81 -5.36 3.51
CA SER A 74 -12.61 -5.24 4.32
C SER A 74 -11.36 -5.42 3.49
N THR A 75 -10.33 -4.64 3.82
CA THR A 75 -9.01 -4.74 3.19
C THR A 75 -7.97 -5.09 4.23
N LYS A 76 -7.24 -6.18 4.01
CA LYS A 76 -6.15 -6.62 4.88
C LYS A 76 -4.81 -6.08 4.38
N PHE A 77 -4.19 -5.25 5.21
CA PHE A 77 -2.84 -4.76 5.05
C PHE A 77 -1.86 -5.55 5.91
N HIS A 78 -0.79 -6.01 5.31
CA HIS A 78 0.33 -6.64 5.99
C HIS A 78 1.42 -5.61 6.25
N VAL A 79 2.03 -5.65 7.43
CA VAL A 79 3.28 -4.92 7.66
C VAL A 79 4.40 -5.67 6.97
N ILE A 80 5.07 -5.01 6.03
CA ILE A 80 6.20 -5.56 5.27
C ILE A 80 7.43 -4.69 5.42
N SER A 81 8.58 -5.31 5.61
CA SER A 81 9.88 -4.65 5.55
C SER A 81 10.30 -4.50 4.09
N THR A 82 10.58 -3.28 3.65
CA THR A 82 10.83 -2.98 2.24
C THR A 82 12.18 -2.32 2.01
N LYS A 83 12.79 -2.59 0.84
CA LYS A 83 13.92 -1.85 0.28
C LYS A 83 13.59 -1.32 -1.11
N LYS A 84 14.03 -0.09 -1.41
CA LYS A 84 13.86 0.53 -2.73
C LYS A 84 14.68 -0.21 -3.82
N TYR A 85 15.91 -0.58 -3.49
CA TYR A 85 16.80 -1.37 -4.34
C TYR A 85 17.48 -2.47 -3.51
N LYS A 86 17.94 -3.55 -4.16
CA LYS A 86 18.64 -4.66 -3.48
C LYS A 86 19.82 -4.18 -2.63
N LYS A 87 20.60 -3.24 -3.16
CA LYS A 87 21.78 -2.65 -2.51
C LYS A 87 21.47 -1.50 -1.54
N SER A 88 20.21 -1.11 -1.35
CA SER A 88 19.88 -0.03 -0.40
C SER A 88 20.16 -0.44 1.03
N LYS A 89 20.81 0.44 1.80
CA LYS A 89 21.04 0.25 3.25
C LYS A 89 19.75 0.40 4.06
N LYS A 90 18.90 1.38 3.68
CA LYS A 90 17.68 1.72 4.41
C LYS A 90 16.56 0.69 4.19
N ILE A 91 16.04 0.16 5.30
CA ILE A 91 14.84 -0.69 5.36
C ILE A 91 13.70 0.16 5.92
N ILE A 92 12.50 0.03 5.35
CA ILE A 92 11.31 0.77 5.77
C ILE A 92 10.15 -0.20 5.93
N LYS A 93 9.46 -0.17 7.08
CA LYS A 93 8.20 -0.91 7.25
C LYS A 93 7.05 -0.14 6.60
N ARG A 94 6.20 -0.85 5.86
CA ARG A 94 5.05 -0.30 5.15
C ARG A 94 3.85 -1.22 5.26
N LEU A 95 2.66 -0.66 5.07
CA LEU A 95 1.41 -1.41 4.93
C LEU A 95 1.21 -1.77 3.45
N GLY A 96 1.21 -3.07 3.14
CA GLY A 96 1.03 -3.60 1.79
C GLY A 96 -0.14 -4.58 1.71
N VAL A 97 -0.91 -4.50 0.63
CA VAL A 97 -1.95 -5.49 0.30
C VAL A 97 -1.29 -6.64 -0.44
N LYS A 98 -1.45 -7.86 0.08
CA LYS A 98 -0.95 -9.05 -0.61
C LYS A 98 -1.81 -9.32 -1.85
N LYS A 99 -1.18 -9.47 -3.02
CA LYS A 99 -1.85 -9.73 -4.31
C LYS A 99 -1.51 -11.08 -4.91
N LEU A 100 -0.37 -11.66 -4.54
CA LEU A 100 0.01 -13.03 -4.89
C LEU A 100 0.62 -13.68 -3.64
N THR A 101 0.20 -14.90 -3.33
CA THR A 101 0.84 -15.78 -2.36
C THR A 101 1.22 -17.04 -3.11
N GLY A 102 2.50 -17.20 -3.40
CA GLY A 102 3.07 -18.42 -3.95
C GLY A 102 3.90 -19.16 -2.91
N GLU A 103 4.34 -20.36 -3.24
CA GLU A 103 5.30 -21.12 -2.45
C GLU A 103 6.68 -20.47 -2.49
N ASN A 104 7.03 -19.86 -3.62
CA ASN A 104 8.36 -19.30 -3.85
C ASN A 104 8.40 -17.77 -3.75
N ILE A 105 7.31 -17.10 -4.11
CA ILE A 105 7.25 -15.64 -4.12
C ILE A 105 5.91 -15.06 -3.64
N GLU A 106 5.99 -13.93 -2.95
CA GLU A 106 4.85 -13.11 -2.56
C GLU A 106 4.92 -11.75 -3.25
N LEU A 107 3.77 -11.24 -3.68
CA LEU A 107 3.61 -9.91 -4.23
C LEU A 107 2.75 -9.04 -3.32
N PHE A 108 3.25 -7.85 -3.01
CA PHE A 108 2.56 -6.84 -2.24
C PHE A 108 2.41 -5.55 -3.04
N TYR A 109 1.23 -4.96 -3.01
CA TYR A 109 0.98 -3.60 -3.50
C TYR A 109 0.91 -2.67 -2.31
N VAL A 110 1.83 -1.70 -2.29
CA VAL A 110 1.87 -0.64 -1.30
C VAL A 110 1.27 0.60 -1.95
N PRO A 111 0.15 1.12 -1.44
CA PRO A 111 -0.42 2.36 -1.92
C PRO A 111 0.63 3.48 -1.90
N THR A 112 0.61 4.39 -2.88
CA THR A 112 1.43 5.61 -2.87
C THR A 112 0.60 6.80 -3.34
N THR A 113 0.84 7.98 -2.77
CA THR A 113 0.31 9.24 -3.31
C THR A 113 1.13 9.68 -4.50
N ILE A 114 0.53 9.70 -5.70
CA ILE A 114 1.02 10.60 -6.74
C ILE A 114 0.56 11.99 -6.33
N HIS A 115 1.44 12.80 -5.77
CA HIS A 115 1.23 14.23 -5.85
C HIS A 115 1.42 14.60 -7.32
N SER A 116 0.34 14.56 -8.08
CA SER A 116 0.28 15.26 -9.36
C SER A 116 0.56 16.72 -9.02
N PHE A 117 1.78 17.19 -9.28
CA PHE A 117 2.08 18.63 -9.32
C PHE A 117 1.30 19.21 -10.51
N GLY A 118 0.01 19.43 -10.30
CA GLY A 118 -0.83 20.30 -11.09
C GLY A 118 -0.96 21.61 -10.31
N PHE A 119 -0.34 22.66 -10.83
CA PHE A 119 -0.70 24.03 -10.49
C PHE A 119 -2.23 24.19 -10.61
N GLY A 120 -2.91 24.50 -9.51
CA GLY A 120 -4.36 24.69 -9.49
C GLY A 120 -4.84 25.15 -8.11
N PHE A 121 -5.10 26.44 -8.00
CA PHE A 121 -5.66 27.15 -6.85
C PHE A 121 -6.96 26.52 -6.33
N GLY A 122 -7.16 26.46 -5.01
CA GLY A 122 -8.50 26.23 -4.45
C GLY A 122 -8.56 25.71 -3.02
N PHE A 123 -8.79 26.62 -2.08
CA PHE A 123 -9.22 26.36 -0.71
C PHE A 123 -10.52 25.51 -0.66
N GLY A 124 -10.56 24.47 0.18
CA GLY A 124 -11.83 23.98 0.76
C GLY A 124 -12.62 22.88 0.04
N GLY A 125 -12.04 22.12 -0.89
CA GLY A 125 -12.73 21.00 -1.57
C GLY A 125 -12.36 19.63 -1.00
N MET A 126 -13.36 18.87 -0.55
CA MET A 126 -13.27 17.44 -0.26
C MET A 126 -12.44 16.72 -1.32
N MET A 127 -11.43 15.97 -0.86
CA MET A 127 -10.63 15.06 -1.69
C MET A 127 -11.51 13.91 -2.21
N ASN A 128 -12.39 14.19 -3.18
CA ASN A 128 -12.70 13.24 -4.24
C ASN A 128 -11.53 13.27 -5.24
N THR A 129 -10.32 13.03 -4.75
CA THR A 129 -9.27 12.55 -5.63
C THR A 129 -9.70 11.15 -6.01
N VAL A 130 -10.20 11.00 -7.23
CA VAL A 130 -9.98 9.78 -8.01
C VAL A 130 -8.46 9.64 -8.09
N ALA A 131 -7.87 9.08 -7.04
CA ALA A 131 -6.51 8.63 -7.06
C ALA A 131 -6.50 7.60 -8.18
N SER A 132 -5.85 7.91 -9.30
CA SER A 132 -5.28 6.82 -10.08
C SER A 132 -4.26 6.19 -9.13
N GLU A 133 -4.70 5.16 -8.39
CA GLU A 133 -3.95 4.57 -7.30
C GLU A 133 -2.65 3.97 -7.86
N SER A 134 -1.59 4.77 -7.98
CA SER A 134 -0.28 4.18 -8.22
C SER A 134 0.09 3.44 -6.95
N SER A 135 0.14 2.12 -7.06
CA SER A 135 0.76 1.29 -6.06
C SER A 135 2.20 1.00 -6.48
N GLU A 136 3.09 1.05 -5.50
CA GLU A 136 4.41 0.45 -5.65
C GLU A 136 4.28 -1.05 -5.46
N ALA A 137 4.81 -1.82 -6.42
CA ALA A 137 4.81 -3.27 -6.37
C ALA A 137 6.10 -3.77 -5.73
N PHE A 138 5.97 -4.57 -4.67
CA PHE A 138 7.06 -5.16 -3.92
C PHE A 138 7.00 -6.68 -3.99
N LEU A 139 8.12 -7.31 -4.34
CA LEU A 139 8.28 -8.75 -4.36
C LEU A 139 9.15 -9.22 -3.21
N LYS A 140 8.76 -10.33 -2.59
CA LYS A 140 9.47 -10.98 -1.49
C LYS A 140 9.55 -12.47 -1.80
N ARG A 141 10.73 -13.09 -1.78
CA ARG A 141 10.80 -14.56 -1.77
C ARG A 141 10.22 -15.06 -0.45
N THR A 142 9.62 -16.24 -0.43
CA THR A 142 8.94 -16.75 0.78
C THR A 142 9.89 -16.84 1.98
N ASN A 143 11.14 -17.22 1.73
CA ASN A 143 12.19 -17.33 2.75
C ASN A 143 12.90 -16.00 3.06
N ASP A 144 12.59 -14.91 2.33
CA ASP A 144 13.19 -13.62 2.56
C ASP A 144 12.42 -12.80 3.60
N LYS A 145 13.16 -12.05 4.43
CA LYS A 145 12.59 -11.09 5.40
C LYS A 145 12.22 -9.74 4.78
N ILE A 146 12.71 -9.44 3.57
CA ILE A 146 12.66 -8.10 2.96
C ILE A 146 12.03 -8.19 1.57
N ALA A 147 11.03 -7.34 1.32
CA ALA A 147 10.46 -7.15 -0.01
C ALA A 147 11.16 -6.03 -0.78
N TYR A 148 11.33 -6.18 -2.08
CA TYR A 148 12.03 -5.24 -2.94
C TYR A 148 11.09 -4.65 -3.99
N ASN A 149 11.21 -3.35 -4.25
CA ASN A 149 10.38 -2.71 -5.28
C ASN A 149 10.74 -3.26 -6.67
N MET A 150 9.75 -3.80 -7.37
CA MET A 150 9.86 -4.30 -8.74
C MET A 150 8.95 -3.55 -9.73
N GLY A 151 8.09 -2.65 -9.23
CA GLY A 151 7.19 -1.84 -10.04
C GLY A 151 7.71 -0.43 -10.31
N TYR A 152 6.76 0.49 -10.43
CA TYR A 152 7.03 1.94 -10.47
C TYR A 152 7.70 2.39 -9.16
N LEU A 153 8.55 3.41 -9.24
CA LEU A 153 9.09 4.12 -8.08
C LEU A 153 8.77 5.60 -8.19
N PHE A 154 8.20 6.18 -7.13
CA PHE A 154 7.96 7.62 -7.10
C PHE A 154 9.27 8.41 -7.30
N GLY A 155 9.22 9.45 -8.15
CA GLY A 155 10.36 10.29 -8.54
C GLY A 155 11.33 9.67 -9.55
N VAL A 156 11.34 8.34 -9.73
CA VAL A 156 12.23 7.64 -10.68
C VAL A 156 11.47 7.11 -11.90
N GLY A 157 10.17 6.90 -11.75
CA GLY A 157 9.31 6.35 -12.78
C GLY A 157 9.55 4.85 -13.01
N GLN A 158 9.41 4.44 -14.28
CA GLN A 158 9.64 3.06 -14.71
C GLN A 158 11.11 2.78 -15.08
N ARG A 159 12.01 3.75 -14.88
CA ARG A 159 13.44 3.60 -15.17
C ARG A 159 14.03 2.55 -14.23
N GLY A 160 14.87 1.67 -14.78
CA GLY A 160 15.58 0.66 -14.02
C GLY A 160 14.79 -0.60 -13.65
N ILE A 161 13.50 -0.74 -14.00
CA ILE A 161 12.73 -1.97 -13.69
C ILE A 161 13.41 -3.21 -14.27
N LYS A 162 13.80 -3.20 -15.56
CA LYS A 162 14.50 -4.34 -16.18
C LYS A 162 15.81 -4.68 -15.45
N LYS A 163 16.54 -3.67 -14.96
CA LYS A 163 17.77 -3.88 -14.16
C LYS A 163 17.44 -4.55 -12.83
N ARG A 164 16.42 -4.07 -12.10
CA ARG A 164 15.97 -4.69 -10.84
C ARG A 164 15.52 -6.14 -11.04
N VAL A 165 14.77 -6.42 -12.11
CA VAL A 165 14.38 -7.79 -12.50
C VAL A 165 15.62 -8.68 -12.71
N ARG A 166 16.63 -8.21 -13.46
CA ARG A 166 17.88 -8.96 -13.66
C ARG A 166 18.63 -9.24 -12.37
N GLU A 167 18.68 -8.28 -11.45
CA GLU A 167 19.40 -8.42 -10.17
C GLU A 167 18.66 -9.30 -9.15
N TYR A 168 17.34 -9.41 -9.28
CA TYR A 168 16.48 -10.14 -8.33
C TYR A 168 16.22 -11.59 -8.75
N PHE A 169 16.04 -11.84 -10.05
CA PHE A 169 15.72 -13.15 -10.62
C PHE A 169 16.93 -13.78 -11.32
N THR A 170 18.11 -13.69 -10.71
CA THR A 170 19.37 -14.22 -11.27
C THR A 170 19.32 -15.74 -11.51
N ASP A 171 18.50 -16.42 -10.72
CA ASP A 171 18.16 -17.85 -10.79
C ASP A 171 17.17 -18.21 -11.91
N CYS A 172 16.51 -17.24 -12.56
CA CYS A 172 15.62 -17.51 -13.69
C CYS A 172 15.97 -16.73 -14.97
N PRO A 173 17.01 -17.16 -15.72
CA PRO A 173 17.42 -16.52 -16.98
C PRO A 173 16.29 -16.41 -18.01
N LYS A 174 15.37 -17.40 -18.07
CA LYS A 174 14.22 -17.39 -18.98
C LYS A 174 13.29 -16.20 -18.71
N LEU A 175 12.94 -15.96 -17.44
CA LEU A 175 12.13 -14.81 -17.04
C LEU A 175 12.81 -13.49 -17.43
N ILE A 176 14.12 -13.38 -17.14
CA ILE A 176 14.92 -12.22 -17.50
C ILE A 176 14.84 -11.96 -19.02
N ALA A 177 14.99 -12.99 -19.84
CA ALA A 177 14.92 -12.88 -21.29
C ALA A 177 13.53 -12.42 -21.77
N LEU A 178 12.44 -12.94 -21.20
CA LEU A 178 11.07 -12.55 -21.53
C LEU A 178 10.81 -11.06 -21.22
N VAL A 179 11.27 -10.58 -20.07
CA VAL A 179 11.13 -9.16 -19.69
C VAL A 179 12.01 -8.26 -20.56
N ASN A 180 13.24 -8.68 -20.88
CA ASN A 180 14.14 -7.92 -21.75
C ASN A 180 13.58 -7.76 -23.16
N LYS A 181 13.03 -8.85 -23.74
CA LYS A 181 12.36 -8.87 -25.05
C LYS A 181 10.94 -8.29 -25.02
N ASN A 182 10.48 -7.78 -23.87
CA ASN A 182 9.13 -7.21 -23.68
C ASN A 182 7.98 -8.20 -23.95
N LYS A 183 8.25 -9.52 -23.96
CA LYS A 183 7.23 -10.57 -24.00
C LYS A 183 6.41 -10.59 -22.71
N ILE A 184 7.05 -10.33 -21.58
CA ILE A 184 6.39 -9.89 -20.34
C ILE A 184 6.67 -8.40 -20.19
N ARG A 185 5.61 -7.58 -20.19
CA ARG A 185 5.75 -6.12 -20.05
C ARG A 185 6.38 -5.80 -18.69
N LYS A 186 7.47 -5.03 -18.67
CA LYS A 186 8.18 -4.64 -17.43
C LYS A 186 7.28 -4.01 -16.36
N LYS A 187 6.19 -3.34 -16.76
CA LYS A 187 5.23 -2.71 -15.83
C LYS A 187 4.27 -3.70 -15.18
N ASN A 188 4.14 -4.90 -15.72
CA ASN A 188 3.24 -5.93 -15.22
C ASN A 188 3.97 -6.81 -14.19
N THR A 189 4.17 -6.26 -12.99
CA THR A 189 4.87 -6.95 -11.90
C THR A 189 4.15 -8.24 -11.49
N PHE A 190 2.82 -8.29 -11.61
CA PHE A 190 2.03 -9.50 -11.36
C PHE A 190 2.45 -10.62 -12.32
N ALA A 191 2.46 -10.38 -13.63
CA ALA A 191 2.88 -11.39 -14.60
C ALA A 191 4.34 -11.84 -14.43
N ILE A 192 5.23 -10.95 -13.98
CA ILE A 192 6.61 -11.31 -13.64
C ILE A 192 6.64 -12.28 -12.46
N ALA A 193 5.89 -11.98 -11.40
CA ALA A 193 5.80 -12.81 -10.19
C ALA A 193 5.15 -14.16 -10.47
N ASP A 194 4.03 -14.16 -11.19
CA ASP A 194 3.27 -15.35 -11.57
C ASP A 194 4.10 -16.29 -12.47
N TYR A 195 4.85 -15.73 -13.42
CA TYR A 195 5.76 -16.54 -14.24
C TYR A 195 6.84 -17.19 -13.38
N TYR A 196 7.46 -16.42 -12.47
CA TYR A 196 8.50 -16.93 -11.59
C TYR A 196 7.98 -18.09 -10.73
N GLU A 197 6.84 -17.90 -10.09
CA GLU A 197 6.19 -18.91 -9.25
C GLU A 197 5.95 -20.22 -10.02
N LYS A 198 5.44 -20.12 -11.25
CA LYS A 198 5.05 -21.31 -12.04
C LYS A 198 6.22 -22.04 -12.72
N ASN A 199 7.34 -21.35 -12.98
CA ASN A 199 8.36 -21.85 -13.92
C ASN A 199 9.79 -21.84 -13.37
N CYS A 200 10.03 -21.19 -12.23
CA CYS A 200 11.39 -20.92 -11.75
C CYS A 200 11.56 -21.19 -10.26
N GLY A 201 10.51 -21.01 -9.45
CA GLY A 201 10.53 -21.34 -8.03
C GLY A 201 10.95 -22.79 -7.81
N ASP A 202 11.70 -23.05 -6.74
CA ASP A 202 12.30 -24.34 -6.45
C ASP A 202 11.26 -25.45 -6.64
N LYS A 203 11.52 -26.33 -7.62
CA LYS A 203 10.90 -27.64 -7.73
C LYS A 203 11.76 -28.65 -7.00
#